data_AF-A0A3R8RPJ7-F1
#
_entry.id   AF-A0A3R8RPJ7-F1
#
_cell.length_a   1.000
_cell.length_b   1.000
_cell.length_c   1.000
_cell.angle_alpha   90.00
_cell.angle_beta   90.00
_cell.angle_gamma   90.00
#
_symmetry.space_group_name_H-M   'P 1'
#
loop_
_entity.id
_entity.type
_entity.pdbx_description
1 polymer ?
#
loop_
_entity_poly.entity_id
_entity_poly.type
_entity_poly.pdbx_seq_one_letter_code
_entity_poly.pdbx_strand_id
1 'polypeptide(L)'
;MGIESDQVVYEYLSRVGDVAQQRQLPSSTRMRLVSELRNEIDRRRAKVTVDSPAAVRRIIARLGSPDEVVTAAGGTAAGAPQAPVVAMPVQRDRETEETERPRGLRKNLPRPRPDT
;
A
#
# COMPACT_ATOMS: atom_id res chain seq x y z
N MET A 1 -6.52 22.65 14.94
CA MET A 1 -7.73 22.64 14.09
C MET A 1 -7.59 21.53 13.04
N GLY A 2 -7.72 20.25 13.44
CA GLY A 2 -7.72 19.10 12.50
C GLY A 2 -9.14 18.62 12.15
N ILE A 3 -10.16 19.21 12.78
CA ILE A 3 -11.55 18.78 12.68
C ILE A 3 -12.12 19.00 11.26
N GLU A 4 -11.70 20.07 10.57
CA GLU A 4 -12.10 20.34 9.19
C GLU A 4 -11.46 19.35 8.21
N SER A 5 -10.19 19.00 8.45
CA SER A 5 -9.48 17.98 7.69
C SER A 5 -10.18 16.62 7.84
N ASP A 6 -10.61 16.30 9.07
CA ASP A 6 -11.37 15.07 9.35
C ASP A 6 -12.74 15.05 8.67
N GLN A 7 -13.45 16.18 8.58
CA GLN A 7 -14.72 16.26 7.85
C GLN A 7 -14.57 15.84 6.39
N VAL A 8 -13.49 16.26 5.73
CA VAL A 8 -13.22 15.87 4.33
C VAL A 8 -13.01 14.36 4.21
N VAL A 9 -12.34 13.74 5.18
CA VAL A 9 -12.16 12.28 5.22
C VAL A 9 -13.51 11.59 5.40
N TYR A 10 -14.32 12.04 6.36
CA TYR A 10 -15.64 11.47 6.61
C TYR A 10 -16.59 11.61 5.42
N GLU A 11 -16.62 12.76 4.75
CA GLU A 11 -17.41 12.97 3.54
C GLU A 11 -17.04 11.95 2.45
N TYR A 12 -15.74 11.75 2.22
CA TYR A 12 -15.26 10.78 1.25
C TYR A 12 -15.62 9.34 1.62
N LEU A 13 -15.39 8.94 2.87
CA LEU A 13 -15.69 7.58 3.35
C LEU A 13 -17.19 7.27 3.33
N SER A 14 -18.04 8.23 3.69
CA SER A 14 -19.50 8.09 3.56
C SER A 14 -19.88 7.82 2.10
N ARG A 15 -19.32 8.60 1.17
CA ARG A 15 -19.60 8.43 -0.26
C ARG A 15 -19.10 7.09 -0.81
N VAL A 16 -17.95 6.59 -0.34
CA VAL A 16 -17.47 5.23 -0.66
C VAL A 16 -18.44 4.17 -0.12
N GLY A 17 -18.92 4.35 1.11
CA GLY A 17 -19.91 3.46 1.72
C GLY A 17 -21.21 3.40 0.91
N ASP A 18 -21.73 4.55 0.48
CA ASP A 18 -22.94 4.65 -0.33
C ASP A 18 -22.78 3.95 -1.67
N VAL A 19 -21.67 4.17 -2.38
CA VAL A 19 -21.39 3.52 -3.67
C VAL A 19 -21.21 2.00 -3.48
N ALA A 20 -20.52 1.57 -2.44
CA ALA A 20 -20.36 0.15 -2.13
C ALA A 20 -21.69 -0.53 -1.80
N GLN A 21 -22.63 0.19 -1.17
CA GLN A 21 -23.98 -0.31 -0.94
C GLN A 21 -24.78 -0.38 -2.24
N GLN A 22 -24.70 0.63 -3.11
CA GLN A 22 -25.35 0.64 -4.43
C GLN A 22 -24.87 -0.51 -5.32
N ARG A 23 -23.57 -0.84 -5.27
CA ARG A 23 -22.96 -1.97 -5.98
C ARG A 23 -23.21 -3.34 -5.31
N GLN A 24 -24.01 -3.38 -4.24
CA GLN A 24 -24.38 -4.59 -3.50
C GLN A 24 -23.18 -5.40 -2.98
N LEU A 25 -22.06 -4.75 -2.64
CA LEU A 25 -20.93 -5.47 -2.07
C LEU A 25 -21.30 -6.12 -0.73
N PRO A 26 -20.74 -7.31 -0.43
CA PRO A 26 -20.93 -7.95 0.86
C PRO A 26 -20.53 -7.01 2.00
N SER A 27 -21.30 -6.99 3.10
CA SER A 27 -21.06 -6.08 4.23
C SER A 27 -19.65 -6.24 4.84
N SER A 28 -19.14 -7.47 4.91
CA SER A 28 -17.76 -7.74 5.36
C SER A 28 -16.70 -7.10 4.46
N THR A 29 -16.92 -7.12 3.14
CA THR A 29 -16.03 -6.49 2.15
C THR A 29 -16.12 -4.97 2.26
N ARG A 30 -17.32 -4.41 2.43
CA ARG A 30 -17.53 -2.98 2.64
C ARG A 30 -16.81 -2.46 3.88
N MET A 31 -16.96 -3.15 5.02
CA MET A 31 -16.30 -2.76 6.28
C MET A 31 -14.77 -2.84 6.16
N ARG A 32 -14.26 -3.87 5.49
CA ARG A 32 -12.83 -4.00 5.21
C ARG A 32 -12.33 -2.84 4.35
N LEU A 33 -13.01 -2.55 3.24
CA LEU A 33 -12.65 -1.46 2.34
C LEU A 33 -12.57 -0.10 3.05
N VAL A 34 -13.59 0.24 3.84
CA VAL A 34 -13.64 1.49 4.59
C VAL A 34 -12.49 1.58 5.60
N SER A 35 -12.21 0.48 6.31
CA SER A 35 -11.12 0.43 7.30
C SER A 35 -9.74 0.57 6.64
N GLU A 36 -9.50 -0.12 5.52
CA GLU A 36 -8.25 -0.02 4.76
C GLU A 36 -8.04 1.39 4.20
N LEU A 37 -9.08 2.02 3.65
CA LEU A 37 -9.02 3.39 3.15
C LEU A 37 -8.71 4.41 4.25
N ARG A 38 -9.37 4.28 5.41
CA ARG A 38 -9.10 5.14 6.56
C ARG A 38 -7.64 5.06 6.97
N ASN A 39 -7.12 3.84 7.13
CA ASN A 39 -5.73 3.61 7.51
C ASN A 39 -4.73 4.17 6.48
N GLU A 40 -5.01 4.03 5.18
CA GLU A 40 -4.15 4.56 4.12
C GLU A 40 -4.17 6.10 4.08
N ILE A 41 -5.34 6.72 4.28
CA ILE A 41 -5.45 8.18 4.40
C ILE A 41 -4.64 8.67 5.60
N ASP A 42 -4.83 8.05 6.77
CA ASP A 42 -4.14 8.42 8.00
C ASP A 42 -2.61 8.24 7.86
N ARG A 43 -2.17 7.16 7.20
CA ARG A 43 -0.75 6.94 6.88
C ARG A 43 -0.18 8.03 5.96
N ARG A 44 -0.94 8.50 4.97
CA ARG A 44 -0.51 9.60 4.08
C ARG A 44 -0.52 10.94 4.81
N ARG A 45 -1.48 11.17 5.71
CA ARG A 45 -1.55 12.36 6.58
C ARG A 45 -0.34 12.44 7.52
N ALA A 46 0.10 11.32 8.08
CA ALA A 46 1.29 11.29 8.93
C ALA A 46 2.58 11.74 8.22
N LYS A 47 2.61 11.74 6.88
CA LYS A 47 3.77 12.16 6.07
C LYS A 47 3.74 13.63 5.65
N VAL A 48 2.62 14.35 5.86
CA VAL A 48 2.52 15.77 5.53
C VAL A 48 2.77 16.62 6.76
N THR A 49 3.55 17.70 6.60
CA THR A 49 3.93 18.61 7.68
C THR A 49 2.74 19.39 8.25
N VAL A 50 1.73 19.66 7.43
CA VAL A 50 0.53 20.42 7.83
C VAL A 50 -0.72 19.68 7.37
N ASP A 51 -1.55 19.33 8.35
CA ASP A 51 -2.80 18.61 8.13
C ASP A 51 -3.96 19.59 7.89
N SER A 52 -4.01 20.12 6.67
CA SER A 52 -5.06 21.04 6.22
C SER A 52 -6.08 20.34 5.30
N PRO A 53 -7.32 20.84 5.20
CA PRO A 53 -8.34 20.28 4.31
C PRO A 53 -7.87 20.20 2.85
N ALA A 54 -7.11 21.19 2.39
CA ALA A 54 -6.55 21.19 1.04
C ALA A 54 -5.51 20.07 0.82
N ALA A 55 -4.68 19.78 1.83
CA ALA A 55 -3.74 18.66 1.78
C ALA A 55 -4.48 17.32 1.74
N VAL A 56 -5.52 17.15 2.56
CA VAL A 56 -6.37 15.94 2.55
C VAL A 56 -7.07 15.74 1.20
N ARG A 57 -7.62 16.81 0.60
CA ARG A 57 -8.21 16.74 -0.75
C ARG A 57 -7.20 16.25 -1.79
N ARG A 58 -5.93 16.67 -1.71
CA ARG A 58 -4.86 16.17 -2.58
C ARG A 58 -4.52 14.70 -2.33
N ILE A 59 -4.52 14.26 -1.07
CA ILE A 59 -4.33 12.86 -0.71
C ILE A 59 -5.43 11.99 -1.31
N ILE A 60 -6.70 12.40 -1.16
CA ILE A 60 -7.88 11.71 -1.69
C ILE A 60 -7.87 11.70 -3.21
N ALA A 61 -7.54 12.83 -3.85
CA ALA A 61 -7.42 12.89 -5.31
C ALA A 61 -6.40 11.88 -5.87
N ARG A 62 -5.36 11.54 -5.10
CA ARG A 62 -4.39 10.48 -5.45
C ARG A 62 -4.86 9.06 -5.13
N LEU A 63 -5.90 8.89 -4.32
CA LEU A 63 -6.53 7.59 -4.08
C LEU A 63 -7.54 7.26 -5.18
N GLY A 64 -8.16 8.28 -5.77
CA GLY A 64 -9.13 8.13 -6.85
C GLY A 64 -10.54 8.56 -6.40
N SER A 65 -11.50 8.35 -7.29
CA SER A 65 -12.91 8.59 -7.00
C SER A 65 -13.51 7.46 -6.16
N PRO A 66 -14.61 7.72 -5.42
CA PRO A 66 -15.27 6.68 -4.64
C PRO A 66 -15.70 5.46 -5.48
N ASP A 67 -16.13 5.68 -6.73
CA ASP A 67 -16.56 4.59 -7.61
C ASP A 67 -15.39 3.74 -8.11
N GLU A 68 -14.25 4.35 -8.47
CA GLU A 68 -13.06 3.60 -8.88
C GLU A 68 -12.54 2.70 -7.75
N VAL A 69 -12.52 3.22 -6.53
CA VAL A 69 -12.07 2.48 -5.35
C VAL A 69 -12.99 1.31 -5.03
N VAL A 70 -14.31 1.51 -5.15
CA VAL A 70 -15.31 0.46 -4.94
C VAL A 70 -15.25 -0.59 -6.05
N THR A 71 -15.10 -0.16 -7.30
CA THR A 71 -14.96 -1.04 -8.47
C THR A 71 -13.71 -1.91 -8.34
N ALA A 72 -12.59 -1.31 -7.93
CA ALA A 72 -11.36 -2.05 -7.63
C ALA A 72 -11.63 -3.10 -6.54
N ALA A 73 -12.28 -2.75 -5.43
CA ALA A 73 -12.57 -3.69 -4.35
C ALA A 73 -13.52 -4.84 -4.78
N GLY A 74 -14.52 -4.55 -5.61
CA GLY A 74 -15.45 -5.55 -6.16
C GLY A 74 -14.78 -6.53 -7.12
N GLY A 75 -13.81 -6.08 -7.92
CA GLY A 75 -12.99 -6.95 -8.78
C GLY A 75 -11.88 -7.70 -8.05
N THR A 76 -11.36 -7.13 -6.95
CA THR A 76 -10.26 -7.68 -6.13
C THR A 76 -10.76 -8.74 -5.13
N ALA A 77 -12.07 -8.91 -4.94
CA ALA A 77 -12.62 -10.02 -4.14
C ALA A 77 -12.29 -11.41 -4.72
N ALA A 78 -11.82 -11.49 -5.98
CA ALA A 78 -11.27 -12.70 -6.60
C ALA A 78 -9.74 -12.86 -6.44
N GLY A 79 -9.03 -11.92 -5.82
CA GLY A 79 -7.59 -12.02 -5.61
C GLY A 79 -7.06 -10.83 -4.81
N ALA A 80 -6.49 -11.12 -3.64
CA ALA A 80 -5.91 -10.22 -2.62
C ALA A 80 -5.40 -8.83 -3.08
N PRO A 81 -5.45 -7.80 -2.20
CA PRO A 81 -5.04 -6.44 -2.56
C PRO A 81 -3.57 -6.40 -2.94
N GLN A 82 -3.31 -6.13 -4.22
CA GLN A 82 -1.99 -5.75 -4.67
C GLN A 82 -1.74 -4.33 -4.16
N ALA A 83 -0.78 -4.22 -3.24
CA ALA A 83 -0.17 -2.95 -2.87
C ALA A 83 0.22 -2.19 -4.15
N PRO A 84 0.10 -0.85 -4.20
CA PRO A 84 0.43 -0.09 -5.39
C PRO A 84 1.89 -0.35 -5.74
N VAL A 85 2.11 -1.06 -6.85
CA VAL A 85 3.42 -1.18 -7.48
C VAL A 85 3.82 0.23 -7.89
N VAL A 86 4.73 0.82 -7.12
CA VAL A 86 5.46 2.02 -7.52
C VAL A 86 6.06 1.68 -8.88
N ALA A 87 5.63 2.39 -9.92
CA ALA A 87 6.18 2.26 -11.26
C ALA A 87 7.67 2.60 -11.21
N MET A 88 8.50 1.57 -11.10
CA MET A 88 9.93 1.69 -11.39
C MET A 88 10.07 1.86 -12.90
N PRO A 89 10.83 2.85 -13.40
CA PRO A 89 11.11 2.92 -14.82
C PRO A 89 11.91 1.68 -15.21
N VAL A 90 11.32 0.86 -16.08
CA VAL A 90 12.01 -0.17 -16.83
C VAL A 90 12.88 0.55 -17.85
N GLN A 91 14.18 0.65 -17.58
CA GLN A 91 15.16 0.81 -18.64
C GLN A 91 16.06 -0.42 -18.62
N ARG A 92 15.66 -1.36 -19.48
CA ARG A 92 16.37 -2.59 -19.77
C ARG A 92 17.16 -2.29 -21.05
N ASP A 93 18.48 -2.20 -20.96
CA ASP A 93 19.32 -2.72 -22.04
C ASP A 93 20.62 -3.29 -21.49
N ARG A 94 21.07 -4.29 -22.23
CA ARG A 94 21.99 -5.36 -21.84
C ARG A 94 23.41 -4.89 -21.55
N GLU A 95 24.03 -5.46 -20.53
CA GLU A 95 25.41 -5.91 -20.61
C GLU A 95 25.56 -7.22 -19.82
N THR A 96 26.18 -8.18 -20.51
CA THR A 96 26.28 -9.58 -20.17
C THR A 96 27.61 -9.76 -19.44
N GLU A 97 27.60 -9.97 -18.13
CA GLU A 97 28.72 -10.62 -17.44
C GLU A 97 28.16 -11.57 -16.37
N GLU A 98 27.98 -12.82 -16.80
CA GLU A 98 28.58 -14.00 -16.14
C GLU A 98 29.62 -13.57 -15.09
N THR A 99 29.50 -13.91 -13.80
CA THR A 99 29.85 -15.24 -13.31
C THR A 99 29.82 -15.21 -11.77
N GLU A 100 29.26 -16.29 -11.22
CA GLU A 100 29.53 -16.86 -9.90
C GLU A 100 28.99 -16.23 -8.61
N ARG A 101 27.88 -16.84 -8.19
CA ARG A 101 27.55 -17.08 -6.78
C ARG A 101 28.75 -17.74 -6.07
N PRO A 102 28.83 -17.57 -4.73
CA PRO A 102 28.68 -18.78 -3.95
C PRO A 102 27.67 -18.61 -2.80
N ARG A 103 26.69 -19.51 -2.81
CA ARG A 103 25.99 -19.94 -1.59
C ARG A 103 26.98 -20.75 -0.76
N GLY A 104 26.96 -20.51 0.54
CA GLY A 104 27.93 -21.06 1.49
C GLY A 104 28.01 -22.58 1.53
N LEU A 105 29.17 -23.08 1.93
CA LEU A 105 29.33 -24.42 2.47
C LEU A 105 30.66 -24.55 3.24
N ARG A 106 30.55 -25.16 4.43
CA ARG A 106 31.59 -25.92 5.16
C ARG A 106 32.63 -25.17 6.03
N LYS A 107 32.36 -25.28 7.33
CA LYS A 107 33.28 -25.58 8.43
C LYS A 107 34.65 -26.11 7.97
N ASN A 108 35.72 -25.39 8.31
CA ASN A 108 37.06 -25.96 8.45
C ASN A 108 37.61 -25.52 9.83
N LEU A 109 37.43 -26.39 10.83
CA LEU A 109 38.21 -26.36 12.07
C LEU A 109 39.64 -26.79 11.75
N PRO A 110 40.68 -26.08 12.22
CA PRO A 110 41.99 -26.66 12.45
C PRO A 110 42.14 -27.00 13.95
N ARG A 111 42.22 -28.29 14.27
CA ARG A 111 43.08 -28.83 15.33
C ARG A 111 44.08 -29.77 14.63
N PRO A 112 45.30 -30.07 15.13
CA PRO A 112 45.84 -29.88 16.49
C PRO A 112 47.29 -29.29 16.55
N ARG A 113 47.87 -29.36 17.76
CA ARG A 113 49.07 -28.80 18.42
C ARG A 113 50.45 -29.12 17.77
N PRO A 114 51.58 -28.51 18.24
CA PRO A 114 52.36 -29.16 19.30
C PRO A 114 53.01 -28.18 20.34
N ASP A 115 53.75 -28.80 21.24
CA ASP A 115 54.19 -28.41 22.58
C ASP A 115 55.27 -27.31 22.65
N THR A 116 55.22 -26.49 23.71
CA THR A 116 56.34 -26.05 24.58
C THR A 116 55.74 -25.39 25.82
#